data_AF-A0A0Q6XFU1-F1
#
_entry.id   AF-A0A0Q6XFU1-F1
#
_cell.length_a   1.000
_cell.length_b   1.000
_cell.length_c   1.000
_cell.angle_alpha   90.00
_cell.angle_beta   90.00
_cell.angle_gamma   90.00
#
_symmetry.space_group_name_H-M   'P 1'
#
loop_
_entity.id
_entity.type
_entity.pdbx_description
1 polymer ?
#
loop_
_entity_poly.entity_id
_entity_poly.type
_entity_poly.pdbx_seq_one_letter_code
_entity_poly.pdbx_strand_id
1 'polypeptide(L)'
;MEPSAEVAQGRTLLAAYLARPGNSGSDLSRRSGVPQYTVSKFLTGRIKSMTPPVKQLLQFAEIGIDAGLTKLTSDPRIQRALGSAWDGTEQGVSLLASAISALAPVIRDARLK
;
A
#
# COMPACT_ATOMS: atom_id res chain seq x y z
N MET A 1 13.50 -13.69 16.97
CA MET A 1 13.02 -13.46 15.59
C MET A 1 12.73 -11.99 15.40
N GLU A 2 13.57 -11.35 14.61
CA GLU A 2 13.32 -10.01 14.05
C GLU A 2 12.15 -10.09 13.04
N PRO A 3 11.31 -9.05 12.95
CA PRO A 3 10.27 -8.99 11.92
C PRO A 3 10.90 -8.89 10.52
N SER A 4 10.25 -9.47 9.50
CA SER A 4 10.66 -9.21 8.12
C SER A 4 10.53 -7.71 7.80
N ALA A 5 11.31 -7.21 6.85
CA ALA A 5 11.26 -5.80 6.42
C ALA A 5 9.83 -5.36 6.05
N GLU A 6 9.06 -6.24 5.42
CA GLU A 6 7.64 -6.06 5.09
C GLU A 6 6.75 -5.84 6.32
N VAL A 7 6.99 -6.59 7.40
CA VAL A 7 6.24 -6.46 8.67
C VAL A 7 6.55 -5.13 9.34
N ALA A 8 7.82 -4.71 9.33
CA ALA A 8 8.22 -3.41 9.86
C ALA A 8 7.61 -2.26 9.04
N GLN A 9 7.71 -2.32 7.72
CA GLN A 9 7.13 -1.34 6.80
C GLN A 9 5.62 -1.25 6.95
N GLY A 10 4.92 -2.38 6.98
CA GLY A 10 3.46 -2.41 7.12
C GLY A 10 2.99 -1.85 8.45
N ARG A 11 3.76 -2.03 9.52
CA ARG A 11 3.48 -1.41 10.82
C ARG A 11 3.61 0.11 10.75
N THR A 12 4.70 0.60 10.16
CA THR A 12 4.94 2.05 10.00
C THR A 12 3.84 2.70 9.17
N LEU A 13 3.47 2.10 8.04
CA LEU A 13 2.43 2.61 7.16
C LEU A 13 1.05 2.57 7.83
N LEU A 14 0.74 1.51 8.58
CA LEU A 14 -0.51 1.44 9.33
C LEU A 14 -0.59 2.48 10.45
N ALA A 15 0.51 2.71 11.16
CA ALA A 15 0.58 3.77 12.17
C ALA A 15 0.34 5.16 11.54
N ALA A 16 0.96 5.43 10.39
CA ALA A 16 0.74 6.66 9.64
C ALA A 16 -0.70 6.80 9.13
N TYR A 17 -1.32 5.71 8.67
CA TYR A 17 -2.72 5.68 8.27
C TYR A 17 -3.65 6.07 9.43
N LEU A 18 -3.43 5.52 10.62
CA LEU A 18 -4.25 5.79 11.81
C LEU A 18 -4.02 7.19 12.42
N ALA A 19 -2.89 7.84 12.10
CA ALA A 19 -2.63 9.21 12.51
C ALA A 19 -3.42 10.24 11.68
N ARG A 20 -4.01 9.85 10.54
CA ARG A 20 -4.81 10.76 9.70
C ARG A 20 -6.16 11.06 10.36
N PRO A 21 -6.66 12.31 10.28
CA PRO A 21 -7.99 12.66 10.77
C PRO A 21 -9.08 11.75 10.17
N GLY A 22 -9.99 11.28 11.01
CA GLY A 22 -11.10 10.42 10.59
C GLY A 22 -10.77 8.92 10.52
N ASN A 23 -9.53 8.52 10.77
CA ASN A 23 -9.14 7.11 10.87
C ASN A 23 -9.01 6.69 12.34
N SER A 24 -9.60 5.54 12.68
CA SER A 24 -9.46 4.94 14.01
C SER A 24 -9.27 3.43 13.91
N GLY A 25 -8.59 2.84 14.90
CA GLY A 25 -8.38 1.39 14.95
C GLY A 25 -9.68 0.60 15.08
N SER A 26 -10.69 1.17 15.76
CA SER A 26 -12.03 0.60 15.89
C SER A 26 -12.81 0.66 14.58
N ASP A 27 -12.75 1.78 13.86
CA ASP A 27 -13.41 1.91 12.55
C ASP A 27 -12.77 1.00 11.51
N LEU A 28 -11.44 0.95 11.51
CA LEU A 28 -10.69 0.06 10.66
C LEU A 28 -11.04 -1.41 10.96
N SER A 29 -11.10 -1.79 12.24
CA SER A 29 -11.53 -3.13 12.65
C SER A 29 -12.93 -3.47 12.16
N ARG A 30 -13.89 -2.57 12.39
CA ARG A 30 -15.29 -2.73 11.98
C ARG A 30 -15.45 -2.87 10.47
N ARG A 31 -14.76 -2.04 9.68
CA ARG A 31 -14.91 -2.01 8.22
C ARG A 31 -14.12 -3.10 7.51
N SER A 32 -12.96 -3.49 8.04
CA SER A 32 -12.14 -4.58 7.48
C SER A 32 -12.61 -5.97 7.91
N GLY A 33 -13.42 -6.08 8.97
CA GLY A 33 -13.80 -7.34 9.61
C GLY A 33 -12.67 -7.99 10.43
N VAL A 34 -11.51 -7.33 10.56
CA VAL A 34 -10.39 -7.81 11.35
C VAL A 34 -10.57 -7.39 12.80
N PRO A 35 -10.48 -8.29 13.79
CA PRO A 35 -10.67 -7.92 15.19
C PRO A 35 -9.69 -6.83 15.69
N GLN A 36 -10.17 -5.90 16.51
CA GLN A 36 -9.36 -4.80 17.03
C GLN A 36 -8.13 -5.27 17.80
N TYR A 37 -8.22 -6.42 18.49
CA TYR A 37 -7.07 -7.01 19.17
C TYR A 37 -5.95 -7.39 18.18
N THR A 38 -6.29 -7.78 16.96
CA THR A 38 -5.32 -8.11 15.89
C THR A 38 -4.62 -6.85 15.41
N VAL A 39 -5.37 -5.76 15.20
CA VAL A 39 -4.83 -4.43 14.85
C VAL A 39 -3.83 -3.98 15.93
N SER A 40 -4.23 -4.04 17.21
CA SER A 40 -3.37 -3.68 18.34
C SER A 40 -2.12 -4.56 18.43
N LYS A 41 -2.25 -5.89 18.28
CA LYS A 41 -1.11 -6.81 18.31
C LYS A 41 -0.13 -6.57 17.16
N PHE A 42 -0.62 -6.18 15.98
CA PHE A 42 0.23 -5.87 14.85
C PHE A 42 1.02 -4.56 15.06
N LEU A 43 0.33 -3.50 15.50
CA LEU A 43 0.93 -2.20 15.83
C LEU A 43 1.97 -2.29 16.97
N THR A 44 1.69 -3.10 18.00
CA THR A 44 2.60 -3.29 19.14
C THR A 44 3.73 -4.28 18.86
N GLY A 45 3.80 -4.85 17.65
CA GLY A 45 4.87 -5.77 17.26
C GLY A 45 4.76 -7.18 17.82
N ARG A 46 3.62 -7.54 18.44
CA ARG A 46 3.33 -8.92 18.88
C ARG A 46 3.10 -9.87 17.72
N ILE A 47 2.62 -9.36 16.57
CA ILE A 47 2.59 -10.11 15.31
C ILE A 47 3.84 -9.79 14.50
N LYS A 48 4.63 -10.83 14.18
CA LYS A 48 5.94 -10.73 13.52
C LYS A 48 5.93 -11.24 12.06
N SER A 49 4.76 -11.54 11.51
CA SER A 49 4.59 -12.07 10.15
C SER A 49 3.35 -11.48 9.45
N MET A 50 3.34 -11.52 8.11
CA MET A 50 2.17 -11.15 7.29
C MET A 50 1.11 -12.25 7.31
N THR A 51 0.44 -12.41 8.44
CA THR A 51 -0.70 -13.34 8.59
C THR A 51 -1.87 -12.92 7.68
N PRO A 52 -2.77 -13.83 7.29
CA PRO A 52 -3.93 -13.48 6.45
C PRO A 52 -4.78 -12.31 7.00
N PRO A 53 -5.09 -12.24 8.31
CA PRO A 53 -5.79 -11.09 8.87
C PRO A 53 -5.02 -9.77 8.74
N VAL A 54 -3.69 -9.80 8.85
CA VAL A 54 -2.87 -8.59 8.65
C VAL A 54 -2.86 -8.18 7.19
N LYS A 55 -2.77 -9.13 6.24
CA LYS A 55 -2.86 -8.82 4.82
C LYS A 55 -4.20 -8.19 4.46
N GLN A 56 -5.30 -8.75 4.96
CA GLN A 56 -6.65 -8.20 4.79
C GLN A 56 -6.77 -6.79 5.36
N LEU A 57 -6.23 -6.57 6.57
CA LEU A 57 -6.21 -5.25 7.22
C LEU A 57 -5.48 -4.20 6.37
N LEU A 58 -4.28 -4.55 5.88
CA LEU A 58 -3.44 -3.64 5.10
C LEU A 58 -4.04 -3.39 3.71
N GLN A 59 -4.60 -4.42 3.07
CA GLN A 59 -5.31 -4.28 1.81
C GLN A 59 -6.53 -3.36 1.93
N PHE A 60 -7.31 -3.50 3.01
CA PHE A 60 -8.45 -2.60 3.26
C PHE A 60 -8.01 -1.15 3.44
N ALA A 61 -6.88 -0.92 4.10
CA ALA A 61 -6.30 0.40 4.27
C ALA A 61 -5.57 0.91 3.00
N GLU A 62 -5.65 0.18 1.89
CA GLU A 62 -4.93 0.45 0.63
C GLU A 62 -3.41 0.56 0.82
N ILE A 63 -2.88 -0.12 1.83
CA ILE A 63 -1.44 -0.17 2.13
C ILE A 63 -0.84 -1.32 1.32
N GLY A 64 -0.20 -0.97 0.21
CA GLY A 64 0.59 -1.91 -0.59
C GLY A 64 1.88 -2.30 0.15
N ILE A 65 1.94 -3.53 0.66
CA ILE A 65 3.18 -4.18 1.15
C ILE A 65 3.84 -5.00 0.04
N ASP A 66 3.38 -4.87 -1.20
CA ASP A 66 4.08 -5.48 -2.32
C ASP A 66 5.41 -4.75 -2.52
N ALA A 67 6.50 -5.46 -2.23
CA ALA A 67 7.86 -5.06 -2.57
C ALA A 67 7.98 -4.62 -4.04
N GLY A 68 7.09 -5.11 -4.92
CA GLY A 68 6.97 -4.67 -6.30
C GLY A 68 6.60 -3.20 -6.47
N LEU A 69 5.62 -2.67 -5.73
CA LEU A 69 5.22 -1.26 -5.85
C LEU A 69 6.29 -0.35 -5.25
N THR A 70 6.87 -0.72 -4.11
CA THR A 70 7.97 0.06 -3.52
C THR A 70 9.17 0.09 -4.47
N LYS A 71 9.56 -1.05 -5.05
CA LYS A 71 10.64 -1.12 -6.05
C LYS A 71 10.32 -0.30 -7.31
N LEU A 72 9.06 -0.27 -7.75
CA LEU A 72 8.61 0.52 -8.89
C LEU A 72 8.66 2.02 -8.60
N THR A 73 8.16 2.44 -7.44
CA THR A 73 8.15 3.86 -7.01
C THR A 73 9.53 4.37 -6.62
N SER A 74 10.46 3.47 -6.26
CA SER A 74 11.86 3.79 -5.98
C SER A 74 12.76 3.69 -7.23
N ASP A 75 12.23 3.28 -8.39
CA ASP A 75 12.99 3.25 -9.63
C ASP A 75 13.17 4.69 -10.17
N PRO A 76 14.42 5.20 -10.25
CA PRO A 76 14.68 6.57 -10.71
C PRO A 76 14.25 6.84 -12.16
N ARG A 77 14.07 5.79 -12.97
CA ARG A 77 13.56 5.91 -14.34
C ARG A 77 12.06 6.18 -14.33
N ILE A 78 11.33 5.48 -13.47
CA ILE A 78 9.88 5.63 -13.32
C ILE A 78 9.56 6.97 -12.70
N GLN A 79 10.28 7.37 -11.65
CA GLN A 79 10.14 8.71 -11.06
C GLN A 79 10.39 9.83 -12.08
N ARG A 80 11.43 9.71 -12.92
CA ARG A 80 11.69 10.67 -14.00
C ARG A 80 10.60 10.68 -15.06
N ALA A 81 10.13 9.51 -15.49
CA ALA A 81 9.06 9.41 -16.48
C ALA A 81 7.75 10.04 -15.97
N LEU A 82 7.36 9.73 -14.74
CA LEU A 82 6.20 10.35 -14.08
C LEU A 82 6.39 11.86 -13.92
N GLY A 83 7.56 12.31 -13.44
CA GLY A 83 7.87 13.73 -13.31
C GLY A 83 7.85 14.47 -14.65
N SER A 84 8.26 13.84 -15.75
CA SER A 84 8.22 14.43 -17.09
C SER A 84 6.82 14.47 -17.70
N ALA A 85 5.96 13.53 -17.32
CA ALA A 85 4.61 13.40 -17.87
C ALA A 85 3.57 14.19 -17.04
N TRP A 86 3.92 14.58 -15.82
CA TRP A 86 3.07 15.33 -14.91
C TRP A 86 3.13 16.83 -15.20
N ASP A 87 1.98 17.44 -15.50
CA ASP A 87 1.86 18.86 -15.86
C ASP A 87 1.55 19.78 -14.67
N GLY A 88 1.42 19.25 -13.46
CA GLY A 88 1.12 20.02 -12.26
C GLY A 88 -0.38 20.15 -11.94
N THR A 89 -1.27 19.67 -12.82
CA THR A 89 -2.72 19.88 -12.69
C THR A 89 -3.45 18.63 -12.22
N GLU A 90 -4.58 18.80 -11.51
CA GLU A 90 -5.46 17.70 -11.10
C GLU A 90 -5.99 16.88 -12.28
N GLN A 91 -6.21 17.54 -13.43
CA GLN A 91 -6.61 16.89 -14.67
C GLN A 91 -5.49 16.01 -15.23
N GLY A 92 -4.24 16.49 -15.20
CA GLY A 92 -3.06 15.72 -15.61
C GLY A 92 -2.84 14.47 -14.75
N VAL A 93 -3.06 14.55 -13.44
CA VAL A 93 -3.06 13.37 -12.54
C VAL A 93 -4.05 12.32 -12.99
N SER A 94 -5.29 12.76 -13.23
CA SER A 94 -6.40 11.88 -13.59
C SER A 94 -6.16 11.23 -14.95
N LEU A 95 -5.58 11.97 -15.90
CA LEU A 95 -5.21 11.47 -17.22
C LEU A 95 -4.07 10.44 -17.14
N LEU A 96 -3.02 10.73 -16.35
CA LEU A 96 -1.91 9.80 -16.11
C LEU A 96 -2.37 8.51 -15.45
N ALA A 97 -3.21 8.61 -14.42
CA ALA A 97 -3.78 7.45 -13.74
C ALA A 97 -4.64 6.59 -14.69
N SER A 98 -5.40 7.24 -15.57
CA SER A 98 -6.21 6.56 -16.59
C SER A 98 -5.34 5.87 -17.64
N ALA A 99 -4.28 6.53 -18.11
CA ALA A 99 -3.33 5.96 -19.07
C ALA A 99 -2.60 4.73 -18.50
N ILE A 100 -2.12 4.82 -17.25
CA ILE A 100 -1.48 3.69 -16.55
C ILE A 100 -2.47 2.53 -16.40
N SER A 101 -3.72 2.82 -16.01
CA SER A 101 -4.76 1.79 -15.86
C SER A 101 -5.11 1.10 -17.18
N ALA A 102 -5.15 1.86 -18.29
CA ALA A 102 -5.39 1.33 -19.63
C ALA A 102 -4.22 0.47 -20.14
N LEU A 103 -2.99 0.78 -19.74
CA LEU A 103 -1.78 0.01 -20.11
C LEU A 103 -1.54 -1.20 -19.20
N ALA A 104 -2.18 -1.27 -18.03
CA ALA A 104 -2.01 -2.35 -17.06
C ALA A 104 -2.25 -3.77 -17.63
N PRO A 105 -3.25 -4.03 -18.50
CA PRO A 105 -3.44 -5.34 -19.13
C PRO A 105 -2.27 -5.72 -20.05
N VAL A 106 -1.80 -4.77 -20.87
CA VAL A 106 -0.70 -4.99 -21.83
C VAL A 106 0.61 -5.30 -21.09
N ILE A 107 0.86 -4.61 -19.97
CA ILE A 107 2.04 -4.84 -19.13
C ILE A 107 1.98 -6.21 -18.44
N ARG A 108 0.79 -6.69 -18.05
CA ARG A 108 0.61 -8.04 -17.47
C ARG A 108 0.86 -9.13 -18.49
N ASP A 109 0.35 -8.98 -19.72
CA ASP A 109 0.55 -9.95 -20.80
C ASP A 109 2.02 -10.05 -21.24
N ALA A 110 2.76 -8.93 -21.22
CA ALA A 110 4.19 -8.91 -21.55
C ALA A 110 5.08 -9.64 -20.52
N ARG A 111 4.60 -9.88 -19.29
CA ARG A 111 5.33 -10.61 -18.25
C ARG A 111 5.04 -12.13 -18.23
N LEU A 112 4.05 -12.58 -18.98
CA LEU A 112 3.64 -14.00 -19.06
C LEU A 112 4.26 -14.74 -20.26
N LYS A 113 5.17 -14.10 -20.99
CA LYS A 113 6.04 -14.69 -22.02
C LYS A 113 7.47 -14.76 -21.52
#